data_AF-A0AAE0RBY3-F1
#
_entry.id   AF-A0AAE0RBY3-F1
#
_cell.length_a   1.000
_cell.length_b   1.000
_cell.length_c   1.000
_cell.angle_alpha   90.00
_cell.angle_beta   90.00
_cell.angle_gamma   90.00
#
_symmetry.space_group_name_H-M   'P 1'
#
loop_
_entity.id
_entity.type
_entity.pdbx_description
1 polymer ?
#
loop_
_entity_poly.entity_id
_entity_poly.type
_entity_poly.pdbx_seq_one_letter_code
_entity_poly.pdbx_strand_id
1 'polypeptide(L)' 'MLPMTPRTPSPPSNMEVFQHDNYPKHMAKATKEWLKKKHIKVLEWPSQSPDLNPIENLWRELK' A
#
# COMPACT_ATOMS: atom_id res chain seq x y z
N MET A 1 -13.35 -5.70 -16.44
CA MET A 1 -12.13 -6.09 -15.71
C MET A 1 -11.20 -4.89 -15.76
N LEU A 2 -10.81 -4.31 -14.62
CA LEU A 2 -9.87 -3.19 -14.63
C LEU A 2 -8.54 -3.67 -15.22
N PRO A 3 -7.86 -2.89 -16.07
CA PRO A 3 -6.57 -3.28 -16.62
C PRO A 3 -5.61 -3.51 -15.46
N MET A 4 -5.04 -4.71 -15.37
CA MET A 4 -3.97 -5.00 -14.42
C MET A 4 -2.81 -4.08 -14.80
N THR A 5 -2.54 -3.07 -13.97
CA THR A 5 -1.37 -2.22 -14.14
C THR A 5 -0.11 -3.10 -14.10
N PRO A 6 0.98 -2.71 -14.78
CA PRO A 6 2.25 -3.40 -14.63
C PRO A 6 2.58 -3.48 -13.15
N ARG A 7 2.86 -4.69 -12.64
CA ARG A 7 3.26 -4.91 -11.24
C ARG A 7 4.37 -3.92 -10.92
N THR A 8 4.12 -3.04 -9.95
CA THR A 8 5.14 -2.11 -9.47
C THR A 8 6.38 -2.91 -9.08
N PRO A 9 7.59 -2.54 -9.56
CA PRO A 9 8.80 -3.25 -9.16
C PRO A 9 8.93 -3.21 -7.64
N SER A 10 9.20 -4.37 -7.04
CA SER A 10 9.43 -4.48 -5.60
C SER A 10 10.61 -3.58 -5.21
N PRO A 11 10.49 -2.81 -4.12
CA PRO A 11 11.60 -2.00 -3.65
C PRO A 11 12.81 -2.89 -3.28
N PRO A 12 14.04 -2.36 -3.37
CA PRO A 12 15.23 -3.08 -2.96
C PRO A 12 15.14 -3.48 -1.48
N SER A 13 15.74 -4.61 -1.12
CA SER A 13 15.58 -5.28 0.18
C SER A 13 16.01 -4.43 1.39
N ASN A 14 16.82 -3.40 1.19
CA ASN A 14 17.28 -2.47 2.23
C ASN A 14 16.49 -1.14 2.27
N MET A 15 15.39 -1.03 1.53
CA MET A 15 14.57 0.18 1.49
C MET A 15 13.24 -0.04 2.21
N GLU A 16 13.08 0.66 3.33
CA GLU A 16 11.82 0.72 4.06
C GLU A 16 10.79 1.51 3.24
N VAL A 17 9.63 0.88 2.98
CA VAL A 17 8.48 1.49 2.32
C VAL A 17 7.23 1.26 3.17
N PHE A 18 6.35 2.26 3.18
CA PHE A 18 5.06 2.16 3.84
C PHE A 18 4.03 1.59 2.87
N GLN A 19 3.41 0.46 3.23
CA GLN A 19 2.32 -0.14 2.48
C GLN A 19 0.99 0.22 3.15
N HIS A 20 0.04 0.72 2.36
CA HIS A 20 -1.37 0.83 2.74
C HIS A 20 -2.26 0.55 1.54
N ASP A 21 -3.53 0.23 1.76
CA ASP A 21 -4.48 0.00 0.67
C ASP A 21 -4.93 1.31 -0.01
N ASN A 22 -5.66 1.20 -1.12
CA ASN A 22 -6.19 2.37 -1.83
C ASN A 22 -7.57 2.82 -1.31
N TYR A 23 -7.92 2.57 -0.03
CA TYR A 23 -9.21 3.03 0.50
C TYR A 23 -9.29 4.57 0.43
N PRO A 24 -10.47 5.17 0.16
CA PRO A 24 -10.60 6.61 -0.07
C PRO A 24 -9.97 7.49 1.02
N LYS A 25 -10.02 7.07 2.29
CA LYS A 25 -9.41 7.78 3.43
C LYS A 25 -7.87 7.81 3.37
N HIS A 26 -7.24 6.75 2.87
CA HIS A 26 -5.80 6.67 2.70
C HIS A 26 -5.33 7.42 1.44
N MET A 27 -6.21 7.54 0.45
CA MET A 27 -5.97 8.29 -0.78
C MET A 27 -6.34 9.77 -0.71
N ALA A 28 -6.91 10.22 0.41
CA ALA A 28 -7.29 11.60 0.64
C ALA A 28 -6.08 12.54 0.52
N LYS A 29 -6.32 13.76 0.00
CA LYS A 29 -5.28 14.78 -0.20
C LYS A 29 -4.48 15.04 1.08
N ALA A 30 -5.17 15.24 2.21
CA ALA A 30 -4.54 15.48 3.50
C ALA A 30 -3.57 14.34 3.91
N THR A 31 -3.97 13.09 3.69
CA THR A 31 -3.15 11.91 3.98
C THR A 31 -1.88 11.90 3.11
N LYS A 32 -2.03 12.13 1.79
CA LYS A 32 -0.90 12.19 0.86
C LYS A 32 0.08 13.34 1.18
N GLU A 33 -0.45 14.51 1.53
CA GLU A 33 0.37 15.66 1.93
C GLU A 33 1.14 15.41 3.23
N TRP A 34 0.50 14.77 4.21
CA TRP A 34 1.16 14.40 5.46
C TRP A 34 2.29 13.39 5.24
N LEU A 35 2.05 12.33 4.44
CA LEU A 35 3.06 11.32 4.10
C LEU A 35 4.26 11.96 3.38
N LYS A 36 3.98 12.85 2.42
CA LYS A 36 5.01 13.61 1.71
C LYS A 36 5.82 14.50 2.67
N LYS A 37 5.17 15.23 3.57
CA LYS A 37 5.83 16.09 4.58
C LYS A 37 6.73 15.28 5.51
N LYS A 38 6.37 14.04 5.79
CA LYS A 38 7.15 13.11 6.62
C LYS A 38 8.24 12.36 5.85
N HIS A 39 8.38 12.58 4.55
CA HIS A 39 9.32 11.86 3.68
C HIS A 39 9.10 10.33 3.71
N ILE A 40 7.86 9.92 3.94
CA ILE A 40 7.48 8.50 3.95
C ILE A 40 7.27 8.06 2.50
N LYS A 41 8.05 7.08 2.06
CA LYS A 41 7.87 6.44 0.77
C LYS A 41 6.69 5.49 0.85
N VAL A 42 5.70 5.69 0.00
CA VAL A 42 4.52 4.82 -0.09
C VAL A 42 4.72 3.83 -1.22
N LEU A 43 4.46 2.55 -0.97
CA LEU A 43 4.42 1.53 -1.99
C LEU A 43 3.16 1.73 -2.85
N GLU A 44 3.34 1.92 -4.16
CA GLU A 44 2.21 1.94 -5.09
C GLU A 44 1.60 0.54 -5.18
N TRP A 45 0.29 0.47 -4.93
CA TRP A 45 -0.41 -0.78 -4.73
C TRP A 45 -1.60 -0.91 -5.68
N PRO A 46 -1.88 -2.08 -6.26
CA PRO A 46 -3.08 -2.30 -7.04
C PRO A 46 -4.33 -2.19 -6.17
N SER A 47 -5.37 -1.52 -6.68
CA SER A 47 -6.66 -1.47 -6.01
C SER A 47 -7.31 -2.85 -5.96
N GLN A 48 -8.00 -3.16 -4.85
CA GLN A 48 -8.76 -4.40 -4.66
C GLN A 48 -7.94 -5.70 -4.67
N SER A 49 -6.72 -5.66 -4.12
CA SER A 49 -5.89 -6.86 -3.89
C SER A 49 -5.74 -7.16 -2.39
N PRO A 50 -6.79 -7.65 -1.71
CA PRO A 50 -6.70 -8.05 -0.30
C PRO A 50 -5.80 -9.27 -0.11
N ASP A 51 -5.71 -10.14 -1.13
CA ASP A 51 -4.82 -11.30 -1.19
C ASP A 51 -3.34 -10.94 -1.06
N LEU A 52 -2.97 -9.72 -1.44
CA LEU A 52 -1.60 -9.25 -1.40
C LEU A 52 -1.27 -8.50 -0.10
N ASN A 53 -2.24 -8.21 0.77
CA ASN A 53 -2.01 -7.45 2.00
C ASN A 53 -1.54 -8.39 3.14
N PRO A 54 -0.27 -8.32 3.58
CA PRO A 54 0.25 -9.23 4.60
C PRO A 54 -0.50 -9.14 5.93
N ILE A 55 -1.15 -7.99 6.19
CA ILE A 55 -1.93 -7.83 7.41
C ILE A 55 -3.07 -8.86 7.46
N GLU A 56 -3.72 -9.18 6.33
CA GLU A 56 -4.86 -10.13 6.28
C GLU A 56 -4.46 -11.52 6.81
N ASN A 57 -3.21 -11.94 6.57
CA ASN A 57 -2.69 -13.17 7.13
C ASN A 57 -2.57 -13.07 8.66
N LEU A 58 -2.05 -11.94 9.17
CA LEU A 58 -2.00 -11.70 10.61
C LEU A 58 -3.38 -11.67 11.25
N TRP A 59 -4.38 -11.03 10.62
CA TRP A 59 -5.77 -11.03 11.12
C TRP A 59 -6.38 -12.44 11.15
N ARG A 60 -5.96 -13.36 10.26
CA ARG A 60 -6.38 -14.76 10.29
C ARG A 60 -5.77 -15.52 11.45
N GLU A 61 -4.49 -15.31 11.74
CA GLU A 61 -3.79 -15.93 12.88
C GLU A 61 -4.28 -15.40 14.24
N LEU A 62 -4.77 -14.15 14.30
CA LEU A 62 -5.29 -13.54 15.52
C LEU A 62 -6.73 -13.97 15.88
N LYS A 63 -7.40 -14.75 15.02
CA LYS A 63 -8.75 -15.28 15.27
C LYS A 63 -8.69 -16.63 15.96
#